data_AF-A0A561VBV9-F1
#
_entry.id   AF-A0A561VBV9-F1
#
_cell.length_a   1.000
_cell.length_b   1.000
_cell.length_c   1.000
_cell.angle_alpha   90.00
_cell.angle_beta   90.00
_cell.angle_gamma   90.00
#
_symmetry.space_group_name_H-M   'P 1'
#
loop_
_entity.id
_entity.type
_entity.pdbx_description
1 polymer ?
#
loop_
_entity_poly.entity_id
_entity_poly.type
_entity_poly.pdbx_seq_one_letter_code
_entity_poly.pdbx_strand_id
1 'polypeptide(L)'
;MASGGSGHSAGAFDIRTVIALLFAIYGVVLVVLGFIQPQAEIDKSAGLNINLWAGVGMVVFAAVFIAWARLRPIAVPDDVEGGTAAE
;
A
#
# COMPACT_ATOMS: atom_id res chain seq x y z
N MET A 1 12.17 29.69 -25.12
CA MET A 1 11.27 28.58 -25.49
C MET A 1 11.40 27.55 -24.38
N ALA A 2 10.44 27.51 -23.44
CA ALA A 2 10.51 26.62 -22.29
C ALA A 2 10.04 25.22 -22.74
N SER A 3 10.96 24.27 -22.86
CA SER A 3 10.61 22.86 -23.03
C SER A 3 10.20 22.33 -21.66
N GLY A 4 8.90 22.08 -21.46
CA GLY A 4 8.38 21.45 -20.26
C GLY A 4 8.72 19.97 -20.27
N GLY A 5 9.65 19.55 -19.41
CA GLY A 5 9.93 18.13 -19.17
C GLY A 5 8.70 17.45 -18.56
N SER A 6 8.13 16.50 -19.29
CA SER A 6 7.06 15.64 -18.80
C SER A 6 7.66 14.53 -17.92
N GLY A 7 7.97 14.87 -16.66
CA GLY A 7 8.49 13.92 -15.68
C GLY A 7 7.63 12.67 -15.59
N HIS A 8 8.18 11.52 -15.97
CA HIS A 8 7.49 10.25 -15.80
C HIS A 8 7.51 9.85 -14.32
N SER A 9 6.36 9.90 -13.65
CA SER A 9 6.26 9.34 -12.31
C SER A 9 6.45 7.82 -12.41
N ALA A 10 7.55 7.29 -11.89
CA ALA A 10 7.63 5.86 -11.54
C ALA A 10 6.70 5.49 -10.35
N GLY A 11 5.77 6.37 -9.99
CA GLY A 11 5.00 6.33 -8.74
C GLY A 11 3.97 5.21 -8.65
N ALA A 12 3.60 4.57 -9.77
CA ALA A 12 2.65 3.46 -9.75
C ALA A 12 3.24 2.18 -9.10
N PHE A 13 4.57 2.04 -9.06
CA PHE A 13 5.29 0.91 -8.46
C PHE A 13 6.17 1.33 -7.27
N ASP A 14 5.74 2.31 -6.48
CA ASP A 14 6.35 2.57 -5.17
C ASP A 14 6.04 1.42 -4.20
N ILE A 15 7.07 0.91 -3.51
CA ILE A 15 6.96 -0.16 -2.52
C ILE A 15 5.90 0.15 -1.44
N ARG A 16 5.71 1.43 -1.08
CA ARG A 16 4.71 1.87 -0.10
C ARG A 16 3.29 1.61 -0.59
N THR A 17 3.03 1.90 -1.87
CA THR A 17 1.74 1.66 -2.51
C THR A 17 1.46 0.16 -2.64
N VAL A 18 2.48 -0.63 -3.02
CA VAL A 18 2.36 -2.09 -3.12
C VAL A 18 2.08 -2.71 -1.74
N ILE A 19 2.85 -2.37 -0.71
CA ILE A 19 2.62 -2.83 0.66
C ILE A 19 1.22 -2.44 1.12
N ALA A 20 0.81 -1.19 0.92
CA ALA A 20 -0.51 -0.74 1.35
C ALA A 20 -1.64 -1.49 0.65
N LEU A 21 -1.53 -1.75 -0.65
CA LEU A 21 -2.52 -2.51 -1.41
C LEU A 21 -2.64 -3.94 -0.89
N LEU A 22 -1.51 -4.62 -0.67
CA LEU A 22 -1.49 -5.98 -0.14
C LEU A 22 -2.14 -6.06 1.26
N PHE A 23 -1.78 -5.13 2.16
CA PHE A 23 -2.39 -5.04 3.48
C PHE A 23 -3.88 -4.70 3.42
N ALA A 24 -4.30 -3.81 2.51
CA ALA A 24 -5.71 -3.47 2.34
C ALA A 24 -6.53 -4.67 1.86
N ILE A 25 -6.07 -5.39 0.84
CA ILE A 25 -6.78 -6.56 0.29
C ILE A 25 -6.92 -7.63 1.37
N TYR A 26 -5.81 -8.03 2.00
CA TYR A 26 -5.84 -9.08 3.02
C TYR A 26 -6.60 -8.63 4.27
N GLY A 27 -6.45 -7.37 4.67
CA GLY A 27 -7.20 -6.78 5.78
C GLY A 27 -8.71 -6.82 5.55
N VAL A 28 -9.18 -6.47 4.35
CA VAL A 28 -10.60 -6.58 3.98
C VAL A 28 -11.08 -8.04 4.04
N VAL A 29 -10.29 -8.99 3.53
CA VAL A 29 -10.63 -10.42 3.64
C VAL A 29 -10.78 -10.83 5.10
N LEU A 30 -9.84 -10.43 5.97
CA LEU A 30 -9.90 -10.75 7.40
C LEU A 30 -11.07 -10.08 8.12
N VAL A 31 -11.41 -8.84 7.77
CA VAL A 31 -12.60 -8.15 8.33
C VAL A 31 -13.86 -8.91 7.96
N VAL A 32 -14.01 -9.30 6.68
CA VAL A 32 -15.16 -10.09 6.22
C VAL A 32 -15.23 -11.44 6.93
N LEU A 33 -14.11 -12.17 6.98
CA LEU A 33 -14.01 -13.44 7.71
C LEU A 33 -14.34 -13.26 9.20
N GLY A 34 -13.90 -12.17 9.81
CA GLY A 34 -14.23 -11.82 11.18
C GLY A 34 -15.73 -11.65 11.40
N PHE A 35 -16.44 -10.97 10.49
CA PHE A 35 -17.90 -10.80 10.61
C PHE A 35 -18.71 -12.08 10.46
N ILE A 36 -18.25 -13.02 9.63
CA ILE A 36 -18.94 -14.30 9.39
C ILE A 36 -18.40 -15.46 10.24
N GLN A 37 -17.43 -15.20 11.12
CA GLN A 37 -16.77 -16.23 11.91
C GLN A 37 -17.73 -16.90 12.91
N PRO A 38 -17.82 -18.24 12.94
CA PRO A 38 -18.61 -18.94 13.95
C PRO A 38 -18.09 -18.72 15.37
N GLN A 39 -18.99 -18.64 16.35
CA GLN A 39 -18.63 -18.45 17.76
C GLN A 39 -17.69 -19.55 18.28
N ALA A 40 -17.87 -20.80 17.83
CA ALA A 40 -17.00 -21.91 18.18
C ALA A 40 -15.51 -21.69 17.80
N GLU A 41 -15.24 -20.90 16.76
CA GLU A 41 -13.87 -20.53 16.38
C GLU A 41 -13.35 -19.33 17.20
N ILE A 42 -14.23 -18.41 17.60
CA ILE A 42 -13.92 -17.29 18.51
C ILE A 42 -13.55 -17.82 19.90
N ASP A 43 -14.24 -18.85 20.37
CA ASP A 43 -14.02 -19.44 21.70
C ASP A 43 -12.65 -20.12 21.81
N LYS A 44 -12.11 -20.66 20.69
CA LYS A 44 -10.72 -21.17 20.61
C LYS A 44 -9.68 -20.07 20.85
N SER A 45 -10.08 -18.81 20.67
CA SER A 45 -9.24 -17.62 20.80
C SER A 45 -9.57 -16.83 22.08
N ALA A 46 -10.01 -17.52 23.15
CA ALA A 46 -10.42 -16.90 24.42
C ALA A 46 -11.52 -15.84 24.27
N GLY A 47 -12.45 -16.05 23.33
CA GLY A 47 -13.55 -15.13 23.07
C GLY A 47 -13.18 -13.93 22.17
N LEU A 48 -11.94 -13.87 21.68
CA LEU A 48 -11.49 -12.78 20.81
C LEU A 48 -11.61 -13.15 19.33
N ASN A 49 -12.21 -12.27 18.54
CA ASN A 49 -12.25 -12.43 17.10
C ASN A 49 -10.93 -11.95 16.48
N ILE A 50 -9.94 -12.84 16.40
CA ILE A 50 -8.59 -12.53 15.91
C ILE A 50 -8.63 -12.01 14.48
N ASN A 51 -9.44 -12.61 13.60
CA ASN A 51 -9.58 -12.18 12.22
C ASN A 51 -10.05 -10.73 12.13
N LEU A 52 -11.06 -10.34 12.91
CA LEU A 52 -11.56 -8.97 12.91
C LEU A 52 -10.52 -7.98 13.44
N TRP A 53 -9.89 -8.26 14.58
CA TRP A 53 -8.88 -7.37 15.16
C TRP A 53 -7.65 -7.19 14.28
N ALA A 54 -7.13 -8.29 13.74
CA ALA A 54 -6.00 -8.26 12.81
C ALA A 54 -6.39 -7.53 11.51
N GLY A 55 -7.55 -7.85 10.94
CA GLY A 55 -8.06 -7.20 9.72
C GLY A 55 -8.22 -5.69 9.87
N VAL A 56 -8.83 -5.23 10.97
CA VAL A 56 -8.95 -3.80 11.28
C VAL A 56 -7.57 -3.15 11.41
N GLY A 57 -6.64 -3.78 12.12
CA GLY A 57 -5.25 -3.28 12.23
C GLY A 57 -4.58 -3.13 10.86
N MET A 58 -4.75 -4.10 9.97
CA MET A 58 -4.20 -4.07 8.62
C MET A 58 -4.83 -2.97 7.75
N VAL A 59 -6.14 -2.75 7.86
CA VAL A 59 -6.83 -1.67 7.13
C VAL A 59 -6.36 -0.29 7.61
N VAL A 60 -6.22 -0.09 8.93
CA VAL A 60 -5.69 1.16 9.50
C VAL A 60 -4.25 1.39 9.02
N PHE A 61 -3.41 0.37 9.08
CA PHE A 61 -2.03 0.44 8.59
C PHE A 61 -1.95 0.80 7.10
N ALA A 62 -2.76 0.17 6.26
CA ALA A 62 -2.84 0.47 4.83
C ALA A 62 -3.29 1.93 4.59
N ALA A 63 -4.29 2.42 5.33
CA ALA A 63 -4.76 3.80 5.22
C ALA A 63 -3.65 4.82 5.55
N VAL A 64 -2.85 4.54 6.59
CA VAL A 64 -1.68 5.36 6.94
C VAL A 64 -0.65 5.37 5.82
N PHE A 65 -0.31 4.21 5.25
CA PHE A 65 0.66 4.13 4.14
C PHE A 65 0.18 4.83 2.87
N ILE A 66 -1.11 4.68 2.52
CA ILE A 66 -1.71 5.38 1.37
C ILE A 66 -1.67 6.90 1.59
N ALA A 67 -2.03 7.37 2.79
CA ALA A 67 -1.95 8.78 3.14
C ALA A 67 -0.51 9.29 3.03
N TRP A 68 0.46 8.55 3.56
CA TRP A 68 1.87 8.93 3.50
C TRP A 68 2.43 8.93 2.07
N ALA A 69 2.11 7.93 1.25
CA ALA A 69 2.51 7.87 -0.16
C ALA A 69 1.95 9.05 -0.95
N ARG A 70 0.70 9.45 -0.69
CA ARG A 70 0.10 10.65 -1.30
C ARG A 70 0.72 11.96 -0.82
N LEU A 71 1.07 12.06 0.45
CA LEU A 71 1.68 13.27 1.03
C LEU A 71 3.16 13.44 0.61
N ARG A 72 3.86 12.36 0.27
CA ARG A 72 5.27 12.38 -0.17
C ARG A 72 5.48 11.54 -1.43
N PRO A 73 5.07 12.03 -2.61
CA PRO A 73 5.30 11.33 -3.87
C PRO A 73 6.81 11.32 -4.22
N ILE A 74 7.30 10.19 -4.74
CA ILE A 74 8.67 10.06 -5.25
C ILE A 74 8.67 10.51 -6.72
N ALA A 75 9.44 11.55 -7.03
CA ALA A 75 9.70 11.96 -8.41
C ALA A 75 10.94 11.23 -8.92
N VAL A 76 10.87 10.67 -10.13
CA VAL A 76 12.04 10.15 -10.84
C VAL A 76 12.51 11.25 -11.81
N PRO A 77 13.77 11.72 -11.69
CA PRO A 77 14.36 12.64 -12.65
C PRO A 77 14.51 12.01 -14.06
N ASP A 78 14.20 12.78 -15.10
CA ASP A 78 14.43 12.40 -16.50
C ASP A 78 15.88 12.71 -16.89
N ASP A 79 16.86 11.89 -16.50
CA ASP A 79 18.24 12.04 -16.95
C ASP A 79 18.85 10.71 -17.43
N VAL A 80 18.62 10.42 -18.72
CA VAL A 80 19.48 9.56 -19.54
C VAL A 80 19.57 10.14 -20.96
N GLU A 81 20.12 11.36 -21.08
CA GLU A 81 20.57 11.88 -22.37
C GLU A 81 21.85 12.69 -22.16
N GLY A 82 23.01 12.02 -22.22
CA GLY A 82 24.30 12.70 -22.06
C GLY A 82 25.55 11.81 -22.01
N GLY A 83 25.46 10.54 -22.41
CA GLY A 83 26.56 9.57 -22.23
C GLY A 83 27.04 8.86 -23.49
N THR A 84 26.99 9.46 -24.69
CA THR A 84 27.71 8.91 -25.88
C THR A 84 27.98 9.95 -26.98
N ALA A 85 28.38 11.17 -26.62
CA ALA A 85 28.81 12.16 -27.59
C ALA A 85 30.14 12.82 -27.20
N ALA A 86 31.18 12.01 -26.95
CA ALA A 86 32.60 12.36 -27.09
C ALA A 86 33.47 11.21 -26.55
N GLU A 87 33.88 10.28 -27.41
CA GLU A 87 35.30 9.99 -27.69
C GLU A 87 35.43 9.16 -28.97
#